data_AF-A0A7S2RR15-F1
#
_entry.id   AF-A0A7S2RR15-F1
#
_cell.length_a   1.000
_cell.length_b   1.000
_cell.length_c   1.000
_cell.angle_alpha   90.00
_cell.angle_beta   90.00
_cell.angle_gamma   90.00
#
_symmetry.space_group_name_H-M   'P 1'
#
loop_
_entity.id
_entity.type
_entity.pdbx_description
1 polymer ?
#
loop_
_entity_poly.entity_id
_entity_poly.type
_entity_poly.pdbx_seq_one_letter_code
_entity_poly.pdbx_strand_id
1 'polypeptide(L)'
;TPFEDKIRTMLDANAGFILTKDQHEIGQAILEEVGHFSLTDGGKRLDTEQEREQEQEQEKEVKARRDQQVEVEKFVDREYSRQEETPRPWPIHLLAQRPESCDEQHPFYPLRDFHLRHQEPLAFPSSLLLSRNYFNPEWTGLRRVKNTVMILEWAPSTEHLRLLTSEEHA
;
A
#
# COMPACT_ATOMS: atom_id res chain seq x y z
N THR A 1 16.34 43.89 -18.62
CA THR A 1 16.26 42.75 -17.66
C THR A 1 15.07 41.87 -18.03
N PRO A 2 14.95 40.61 -17.54
CA PRO A 2 13.89 39.70 -18.00
C PRO A 2 12.47 40.30 -17.89
N PHE A 3 12.24 41.15 -16.88
CA PHE A 3 10.99 41.87 -16.68
C PHE A 3 10.80 43.06 -17.65
N GLU A 4 11.84 43.85 -17.91
CA GLU A 4 11.84 44.93 -18.91
C GLU A 4 11.58 44.41 -20.33
N ASP A 5 12.21 43.29 -20.71
CA ASP A 5 12.03 42.62 -21.99
C ASP A 5 10.59 42.10 -22.15
N LYS A 6 9.98 41.65 -21.05
CA LYS A 6 8.58 41.23 -21.01
C LYS A 6 7.63 42.41 -21.18
N ILE A 7 7.87 43.54 -20.52
CA ILE A 7 7.05 44.76 -20.70
C ILE A 7 7.18 45.27 -22.14
N ARG A 8 8.39 45.28 -22.70
CA ARG A 8 8.62 45.62 -24.10
C ARG A 8 7.82 44.71 -25.04
N THR A 9 7.89 43.40 -24.83
CA THR A 9 7.09 42.42 -25.59
C THR A 9 5.59 42.66 -25.45
N MET A 10 5.12 43.03 -24.26
CA MET A 10 3.71 43.36 -24.02
C MET A 10 3.27 44.67 -24.68
N LEU A 11 4.12 45.70 -24.69
CA LEU A 11 3.86 46.95 -25.41
C LEU A 11 3.77 46.71 -26.91
N ASP A 12 4.70 45.91 -27.46
CA ASP A 12 4.72 45.56 -28.88
C ASP A 12 3.49 44.73 -29.26
N ALA A 13 3.12 43.73 -28.44
CA ALA A 13 1.94 42.89 -28.67
C ALA A 13 0.62 43.66 -28.58
N ASN A 14 0.56 44.70 -27.74
CA ASN A 14 -0.64 45.51 -27.52
C ASN A 14 -0.57 46.88 -28.22
N ALA A 15 0.36 47.08 -29.16
CA ALA A 15 0.56 48.35 -29.86
C ALA A 15 -0.72 48.86 -30.55
N GLY A 16 -1.61 47.94 -30.98
CA GLY A 16 -2.91 48.29 -31.56
C GLY A 16 -3.89 49.00 -30.60
N PHE A 17 -3.66 48.95 -29.29
CA PHE A 17 -4.46 49.63 -28.27
C PHE A 17 -3.84 50.95 -27.79
N ILE A 18 -2.60 51.25 -28.19
CA ILE A 18 -1.88 52.48 -27.86
C ILE A 18 -2.03 53.42 -29.05
N LEU A 19 -3.03 54.28 -29.02
CA LEU A 19 -3.44 55.05 -30.21
C LEU A 19 -2.91 56.48 -30.18
N THR A 20 -2.74 57.06 -29.00
CA THR A 20 -2.28 58.44 -28.86
C THR A 20 -0.77 58.51 -28.59
N LYS A 21 -0.18 59.64 -28.95
CA LYS A 21 1.24 59.92 -28.69
C LYS A 21 1.54 59.94 -27.19
N ASP A 22 0.65 60.52 -26.40
CA ASP A 22 0.76 60.57 -24.94
C ASP A 22 0.79 59.17 -24.31
N GLN A 23 0.02 58.21 -24.85
CA GLN A 23 0.03 56.82 -24.38
C GLN A 23 1.35 56.10 -24.69
N HIS A 24 1.97 56.40 -25.84
CA HIS A 24 3.30 55.89 -26.17
C HIS A 24 4.37 56.46 -25.24
N GLU A 25 4.28 57.75 -24.92
CA GLU A 25 5.21 58.41 -23.99
C GLU A 25 5.09 57.84 -22.57
N ILE A 26 3.88 57.56 -22.10
CA ILE A 26 3.66 56.87 -20.81
C ILE A 26 4.27 55.46 -20.81
N GLY A 27 4.08 54.70 -21.88
CA GLY A 27 4.65 53.36 -22.02
C GLY A 27 6.18 53.37 -22.00
N GLN A 28 6.81 54.34 -22.67
CA GLN A 28 8.27 54.51 -22.63
C GLN A 28 8.78 54.97 -21.27
N ALA A 29 8.07 55.90 -20.60
CA ALA A 29 8.44 56.35 -19.26
C ALA A 29 8.41 55.20 -18.24
N ILE A 30 7.39 54.32 -18.32
CA ILE A 30 7.31 53.11 -17.48
C ILE A 30 8.49 52.17 -17.76
N LEU A 31 8.89 52.02 -19.04
CA LEU A 31 9.99 51.15 -19.43
C LEU A 31 11.33 51.66 -18.88
N GLU A 32 11.58 52.96 -18.95
CA GLU A 32 12.76 53.60 -18.35
C GLU A 32 12.78 53.46 -16.83
N GLU A 33 11.64 53.69 -16.17
CA GLU A 33 11.54 53.60 -14.71
C GLU A 33 11.75 52.17 -14.20
N VAL A 34 11.20 51.18 -14.89
CA VAL A 34 11.41 49.75 -14.59
C VAL A 34 12.87 49.35 -14.82
N GLY A 35 13.50 49.84 -15.90
CA GLY A 35 14.92 49.63 -16.16
C GLY A 35 15.80 50.22 -15.04
N HIS A 36 15.46 51.40 -14.55
CA HIS A 36 16.16 52.07 -13.46
C HIS A 36 16.00 51.30 -12.13
N PHE A 37 14.78 50.84 -11.82
CA PHE A 37 14.49 50.08 -10.60
C PHE A 37 15.24 48.74 -10.56
N SER A 38 15.37 48.07 -11.71
CA SER A 38 16.10 46.80 -11.84
C SER A 38 17.61 46.94 -11.57
N LEU A 39 18.19 48.13 -11.82
CA LEU A 39 19.58 48.44 -11.51
C LEU A 39 19.81 48.79 -10.04
N THR A 40 18.76 49.17 -9.30
CA THR A 40 18.84 49.43 -7.86
C THR A 40 18.93 48.14 -7.04
N ASP A 41 19.53 48.23 -5.86
CA ASP A 41 19.77 47.08 -4.96
C ASP A 41 18.47 46.38 -4.49
N GLY A 42 17.35 47.12 -4.52
CA GLY A 42 16.01 46.58 -4.26
C GLY A 42 15.49 45.64 -5.35
N GLY A 43 15.77 45.95 -6.63
CA GLY A 43 15.36 45.12 -7.76
C GLY A 43 16.08 43.77 -7.80
N LYS A 44 17.39 43.76 -7.52
CA LYS A 44 18.18 42.53 -7.44
C LYS A 44 17.71 41.63 -6.29
N ARG A 45 17.40 42.19 -5.12
CA ARG A 45 16.87 41.44 -3.97
C ARG A 45 15.54 40.76 -4.27
N LEU A 46 14.62 41.46 -4.95
CA LEU A 46 13.32 40.90 -5.35
C LEU A 46 13.48 39.73 -6.32
N ASP A 47 14.35 39.87 -7.33
CA ASP A 47 14.62 38.82 -8.32
C ASP A 47 15.19 37.56 -7.64
N THR A 48 16.14 37.76 -6.71
CA THR A 48 16.73 36.64 -5.95
C THR A 48 15.75 35.97 -4.99
N GLU A 49 14.79 36.72 -4.44
CA GLU A 49 13.77 36.21 -3.53
C GLU A 49 12.69 35.42 -4.30
N GLN A 50 12.28 35.91 -5.48
CA GLN A 50 11.37 35.20 -6.37
C GLN A 50 11.93 33.87 -6.87
N GLU A 51 13.20 33.83 -7.31
CA GLU A 51 13.83 32.59 -7.77
C GLU A 51 13.88 31.54 -6.63
N ARG A 52 14.20 31.96 -5.40
CA ARG A 52 14.22 31.07 -4.24
C ARG A 52 12.85 30.48 -3.92
N GLU A 53 11.78 31.27 -3.99
CA GLU A 53 10.41 30.77 -3.76
C GLU A 53 10.03 29.73 -4.82
N GLN A 54 10.37 29.98 -6.09
CA GLN A 54 10.08 29.09 -7.21
C GLN A 54 10.82 27.75 -7.10
N GLU A 55 12.10 27.77 -6.74
CA GLU A 55 12.88 26.55 -6.48
C GLU A 55 12.27 25.74 -5.32
N GLN A 56 11.82 26.41 -4.26
CA GLN A 56 11.21 25.75 -3.11
C GLN A 56 9.86 25.08 -3.45
N GLU A 57 9.04 25.71 -4.29
CA GLU A 57 7.80 25.11 -4.78
C GLU A 57 8.06 23.90 -5.67
N GLN A 58 9.01 24.00 -6.61
CA GLN A 58 9.39 22.87 -7.46
C GLN A 58 9.93 21.68 -6.65
N GLU A 59 10.80 21.91 -5.67
CA GLU A 59 11.29 20.84 -4.79
C GLU A 59 10.16 20.17 -4.01
N LYS A 60 9.20 20.95 -3.49
CA LYS A 60 8.02 20.40 -2.80
C LYS A 60 7.16 19.56 -3.74
N GLU A 61 6.94 20.01 -4.97
CA GLU A 61 6.13 19.28 -5.95
C GLU A 61 6.82 17.97 -6.37
N VAL A 62 8.13 18.01 -6.66
CA VAL A 62 8.93 16.82 -6.98
C VAL A 62 8.93 15.84 -5.81
N LYS A 63 9.08 16.32 -4.58
CA LYS A 63 9.04 15.48 -3.38
C LYS A 63 7.66 14.87 -3.18
N ALA A 64 6.58 15.64 -3.30
CA ALA A 64 5.21 15.14 -3.20
C ALA A 64 4.91 14.08 -4.27
N ARG A 65 5.35 14.30 -5.51
CA ARG A 65 5.22 13.33 -6.60
C ARG A 65 6.01 12.06 -6.34
N ARG A 66 7.24 12.17 -5.83
CA ARG A 66 8.08 11.03 -5.43
C ARG A 66 7.46 10.25 -4.27
N ASP A 67 6.95 10.94 -3.26
CA ASP A 67 6.32 10.32 -2.09
C ASP A 67 5.04 9.59 -2.50
N GLN A 68 4.21 10.16 -3.38
CA GLN A 68 3.07 9.45 -4.00
C GLN A 68 3.52 8.20 -4.77
N GLN A 69 4.61 8.29 -5.54
CA GLN A 69 5.11 7.16 -6.32
C GLN A 69 5.60 6.01 -5.41
N VAL A 70 6.26 6.35 -4.29
CA VAL A 70 6.70 5.38 -3.26
C VAL A 70 5.52 4.75 -2.52
N GLU A 71 4.47 5.53 -2.24
CA GLU A 71 3.25 5.01 -1.62
C GLU A 71 2.53 3.99 -2.52
N VAL A 72 2.48 4.26 -3.83
CA VAL A 72 1.94 3.33 -4.84
C VAL A 72 2.81 2.07 -4.97
N GLU A 73 4.14 2.19 -4.99
CA GLU A 73 5.05 1.03 -5.07
C GLU A 73 5.01 0.12 -3.85
N LYS A 74 4.71 0.65 -2.65
CA LYS A 74 4.50 -0.20 -1.46
C LYS A 74 3.19 -0.98 -1.52
N PHE A 75 2.21 -0.53 -2.29
CA PHE A 75 0.93 -1.20 -2.51
C PHE A 75 0.98 -2.20 -3.67
N VAL A 76 2.08 -2.95 -3.80
CA VAL A 76 2.03 -4.19 -4.57
C VAL A 76 1.21 -5.18 -3.76
N ASP A 77 -0.09 -5.24 -4.06
CA ASP A 77 -0.97 -6.33 -3.65
C ASP A 77 -0.31 -7.63 -4.10
N ARG A 78 0.38 -8.31 -3.16
CA ARG A 78 0.80 -9.68 -3.37
C ARG A 78 -0.49 -10.49 -3.46
N GLU A 79 -0.95 -10.77 -4.68
CA GLU A 79 -2.17 -11.52 -4.91
C GLU A 79 -2.11 -12.85 -4.15
N TYR A 80 -2.84 -12.92 -3.03
CA TYR A 80 -3.01 -14.16 -2.29
C TYR A 80 -3.89 -15.09 -3.11
N SER A 81 -3.39 -16.28 -3.44
CA SER A 81 -4.18 -17.25 -4.21
C SER A 81 -5.29 -17.84 -3.35
N ARG A 82 -6.50 -17.93 -3.90
CA ARG A 82 -7.67 -18.62 -3.31
C ARG A 82 -8.14 -19.82 -4.14
N GLN A 83 -7.31 -20.26 -5.09
CA GLN A 83 -7.61 -21.43 -5.91
C GLN A 83 -7.69 -22.67 -5.00
N GLU A 84 -8.67 -23.55 -5.27
CA GLU A 84 -8.88 -24.81 -4.55
C GLU A 84 -9.16 -24.67 -3.04
N GLU A 85 -9.72 -23.52 -2.62
CA GLU A 85 -10.15 -23.26 -1.23
C GLU A 85 -11.58 -23.77 -0.93
N THR A 86 -12.16 -24.57 -1.83
CA THR A 86 -13.50 -25.14 -1.64
C THR A 86 -13.50 -26.17 -0.50
N PRO A 87 -14.52 -26.19 0.37
CA PRO A 87 -14.59 -27.17 1.45
C PRO A 87 -14.65 -28.60 0.90
N ARG A 88 -13.78 -29.49 1.41
CA ARG A 88 -13.85 -30.93 1.12
C ARG A 88 -14.72 -31.62 2.17
N PRO A 89 -15.74 -32.40 1.78
CA PRO A 89 -16.56 -33.16 2.73
C PRO A 89 -15.71 -34.21 3.44
N TRP A 90 -16.06 -34.54 4.69
CA TRP A 90 -15.38 -35.58 5.46
C TRP A 90 -16.20 -36.87 5.45
N PRO A 91 -15.75 -37.92 4.77
CA PRO A 91 -16.41 -39.21 4.85
C PRO A 91 -16.36 -39.76 6.28
N ILE A 92 -17.52 -40.17 6.82
CA ILE A 92 -17.65 -40.64 8.21
C ILE A 92 -16.70 -41.82 8.49
N HIS A 93 -16.52 -42.72 7.52
CA HIS A 93 -15.64 -43.88 7.65
C HIS A 93 -14.15 -43.51 7.82
N LEU A 94 -13.72 -42.34 7.34
CA LEU A 94 -12.37 -41.83 7.57
C LEU A 94 -12.24 -41.23 8.97
N LEU A 95 -13.27 -40.54 9.46
CA LEU A 95 -13.30 -39.96 10.81
C LEU A 95 -13.29 -41.00 11.93
N ALA A 96 -13.71 -42.24 11.63
CA ALA A 96 -13.63 -43.36 12.56
C ALA A 96 -12.19 -43.92 12.68
N GLN A 97 -11.30 -43.58 11.76
CA GLN A 97 -9.93 -44.07 11.69
C GLN A 97 -8.96 -43.01 12.22
N ARG A 98 -7.77 -43.43 12.65
CA ARG A 98 -6.71 -42.47 12.99
C ARG A 98 -6.11 -41.87 11.72
N PRO A 99 -5.70 -40.59 11.75
CA PRO A 99 -4.95 -40.00 10.65
C PRO A 99 -3.71 -40.83 10.27
N GLU A 100 -3.07 -41.43 11.28
CA GLU A 100 -1.87 -42.28 11.15
C GLU A 100 -2.13 -43.60 10.40
N SER A 101 -3.39 -44.05 10.32
CA SER A 101 -3.74 -45.33 9.69
C SER A 101 -4.21 -45.21 8.24
N CYS A 102 -4.43 -43.99 7.74
CA CYS A 102 -4.86 -43.74 6.37
C CYS A 102 -3.85 -42.85 5.65
N ASP A 103 -3.08 -43.44 4.75
CA ASP A 103 -2.14 -42.69 3.91
C ASP A 103 -2.90 -41.75 2.97
N GLU A 104 -2.52 -40.47 3.03
CA GLU A 104 -2.83 -39.36 2.11
C GLU A 104 -4.28 -38.83 2.05
N GLN A 105 -5.34 -39.63 2.21
CA GLN A 105 -6.74 -39.11 2.12
C GLN A 105 -7.35 -38.62 3.42
N HIS A 106 -6.68 -38.74 4.57
CA HIS A 106 -7.30 -38.35 5.82
C HIS A 106 -7.58 -36.83 5.88
N PRO A 107 -8.77 -36.38 6.32
CA PRO A 107 -9.13 -34.95 6.35
C PRO A 107 -8.28 -34.10 7.30
N PHE A 108 -7.54 -34.73 8.20
CA PHE A 108 -6.68 -34.12 9.19
C PHE A 108 -5.24 -34.60 9.07
N TYR A 109 -4.30 -33.72 9.35
CA TYR A 109 -2.87 -33.99 9.39
C TYR A 109 -2.26 -33.37 10.67
N PRO A 110 -1.05 -33.78 11.09
CA PRO A 110 -0.40 -33.24 12.28
C PRO A 110 -0.21 -31.72 12.21
N LEU A 111 -0.57 -31.00 13.28
CA LEU A 111 -0.44 -29.54 13.34
C LEU A 111 1.03 -29.10 13.22
N ARG A 112 1.97 -29.93 13.66
CA ARG A 112 3.42 -29.68 13.50
C ARG A 112 3.89 -29.60 12.05
N ASP A 113 3.11 -30.11 11.10
CA ASP A 113 3.43 -30.06 9.67
C ASP A 113 2.83 -28.79 9.01
N PHE A 114 2.05 -28.00 9.75
CA PHE A 114 1.50 -26.74 9.24
C PHE A 114 2.58 -25.66 9.20
N HIS A 115 2.74 -25.07 8.02
CA HIS A 115 3.57 -23.89 7.83
C HIS A 115 3.07 -23.04 6.65
N LEU A 116 3.36 -21.74 6.71
CA LEU A 116 3.14 -20.85 5.56
C LEU A 116 4.35 -20.90 4.62
N ARG A 117 4.13 -20.44 3.39
CA ARG A 117 5.23 -20.32 2.43
C ARG A 117 6.34 -19.43 3.00
N HIS A 118 7.59 -19.91 2.95
CA HIS A 118 8.77 -19.25 3.53
C HIS A 118 8.82 -19.16 5.06
N GLN A 119 7.99 -19.94 5.77
CA GLN A 119 8.02 -20.06 7.22
C GLN A 119 8.33 -21.51 7.60
N GLU A 120 9.05 -21.68 8.70
CA GLU A 120 9.28 -23.00 9.29
C GLU A 120 8.07 -23.44 10.12
N PRO A 121 7.74 -24.75 10.17
CA PRO A 121 6.70 -25.25 11.05
C PRO A 121 7.06 -25.08 12.53
N LEU A 122 6.05 -24.88 13.36
CA LEU A 122 6.22 -24.82 14.81
C LEU A 122 6.18 -26.23 15.41
N ALA A 123 6.97 -26.45 16.47
CA ALA A 123 7.03 -27.73 17.18
C ALA A 123 5.78 -27.95 18.07
N PHE A 124 4.67 -28.30 17.45
CA PHE A 124 3.45 -28.67 18.16
C PHE A 124 3.46 -30.15 18.61
N PRO A 125 2.77 -30.48 19.73
CA PRO A 125 2.56 -31.87 20.15
C PRO A 125 1.90 -32.72 19.05
N SER A 126 2.25 -34.00 18.98
CA SER A 126 1.69 -34.95 17.99
C SER A 126 0.21 -35.27 18.20
N SER A 127 -0.35 -34.94 19.37
CA SER A 127 -1.78 -35.07 19.66
C SER A 127 -2.64 -34.03 18.95
N LEU A 128 -2.04 -32.95 18.43
CA LEU A 128 -2.77 -31.88 17.75
C LEU A 128 -2.84 -32.14 16.25
N LEU A 129 -4.06 -32.09 15.73
CA LEU A 129 -4.37 -32.30 14.33
C LEU A 129 -5.01 -31.04 13.75
N LEU A 130 -4.73 -30.77 12.47
CA LEU A 130 -5.29 -29.66 11.71
C LEU A 130 -6.07 -30.19 10.52
N SER A 131 -7.24 -29.59 10.26
CA SER A 131 -8.03 -29.96 9.09
C SER A 131 -7.44 -29.37 7.81
N ARG A 132 -7.42 -30.18 6.75
CA ARG A 132 -7.08 -29.74 5.38
C ARG A 132 -8.06 -28.70 4.80
N ASN A 133 -9.23 -28.50 5.42
CA ASN A 133 -10.17 -27.43 5.06
C ASN A 133 -9.80 -26.06 5.65
N TYR A 134 -8.97 -26.04 6.70
CA TYR A 134 -8.42 -24.82 7.26
C TYR A 134 -7.19 -24.38 6.46
N PHE A 135 -6.26 -25.30 6.23
CA PHE A 135 -5.10 -25.09 5.38
C PHE A 135 -4.68 -26.41 4.74
N ASN A 136 -4.50 -26.44 3.41
CA ASN A 136 -3.96 -27.61 2.73
C ASN A 136 -2.45 -27.43 2.48
N PRO A 137 -1.57 -28.30 3.01
CA PRO A 137 -0.12 -28.24 2.72
C PRO A 137 0.23 -28.33 1.23
N GLU A 138 -0.65 -28.93 0.42
CA GLU A 138 -0.47 -29.03 -1.04
C GLU A 138 -0.72 -27.71 -1.79
N TRP A 139 -1.30 -26.70 -1.13
CA TRP A 139 -1.57 -25.42 -1.77
C TRP A 139 -0.28 -24.68 -2.12
N THR A 140 -0.20 -24.21 -3.36
CA THR A 140 0.91 -23.41 -3.85
C THR A 140 0.63 -21.91 -3.76
N GLY A 141 1.69 -21.09 -3.75
CA GLY A 141 1.59 -19.62 -3.73
C GLY A 141 1.51 -19.02 -2.32
N LEU A 142 1.36 -17.69 -2.26
CA LEU A 142 1.12 -16.99 -1.00
C LEU A 142 -0.36 -17.15 -0.62
N ARG A 143 -0.61 -17.63 0.60
CA ARG A 143 -1.95 -17.98 1.10
C ARG A 143 -2.19 -17.25 2.42
N ARG A 144 -3.42 -16.80 2.64
CA ARG A 144 -3.86 -16.26 3.93
C ARG A 144 -4.73 -17.28 4.63
N VAL A 145 -4.52 -17.43 5.93
CA VAL A 145 -5.29 -18.34 6.78
C VAL A 145 -6.63 -17.72 7.17
N LYS A 146 -7.66 -18.53 7.38
CA LYS A 146 -8.98 -18.08 7.86
C LYS A 146 -8.89 -17.64 9.32
N ASN A 147 -9.62 -16.57 9.67
CA ASN A 147 -9.67 -16.07 11.06
C ASN A 147 -10.54 -16.94 12.00
N THR A 148 -11.26 -17.93 11.47
CA THR A 148 -12.15 -18.79 12.25
C THR A 148 -11.44 -20.10 12.56
N VAL A 149 -11.22 -20.37 13.85
CA VAL A 149 -10.68 -21.64 14.35
C VAL A 149 -11.76 -22.34 15.16
N MET A 150 -12.03 -23.60 14.83
CA MET A 150 -12.86 -24.48 15.64
C MET A 150 -11.95 -25.53 16.26
N ILE A 151 -12.02 -25.70 17.57
CA ILE A 151 -11.30 -26.75 18.30
C ILE A 151 -12.31 -27.86 18.59
N LEU A 152 -11.99 -29.07 18.17
CA LEU A 152 -12.77 -30.26 18.44
C LEU A 152 -11.87 -31.26 19.16
N GLU A 153 -12.37 -31.81 20.25
CA GLU A 153 -11.76 -32.97 20.89
C GLU A 153 -12.25 -34.23 20.17
N TRP A 154 -11.31 -35.03 19.68
CA TRP A 154 -11.63 -36.27 18.96
C TRP A 154 -11.46 -37.47 19.90
N ALA A 155 -12.59 -38.04 20.31
CA ALA A 155 -12.64 -39.25 21.13
C ALA A 155 -13.30 -40.40 20.34
N PRO A 156 -12.53 -41.38 19.84
CA PRO A 156 -13.05 -42.45 19.00
C PRO A 156 -13.84 -43.53 19.78
N SER A 157 -13.80 -43.51 21.12
CA SER A 157 -14.60 -44.39 21.97
C SER A 157 -15.32 -43.58 23.04
N THR A 158 -16.62 -43.81 23.16
CA THR A 158 -17.50 -43.18 24.16
C THR A 158 -17.19 -43.63 25.58
N GLU A 159 -16.49 -44.75 25.76
CA GLU A 159 -16.10 -45.25 27.09
C GLU A 159 -15.09 -44.34 27.79
N HIS A 160 -14.31 -43.59 27.01
CA HIS A 160 -13.32 -42.64 27.53
C HIS A 160 -13.87 -41.22 27.71
N LEU A 161 -15.15 -41.00 27.35
CA LEU A 161 -15.80 -39.71 27.50
C LEU A 161 -16.47 -39.64 28.88
N ARG A 162 -16.08 -38.65 29.68
CA ARG A 162 -16.82 -38.27 30.88
C ARG A 162 -17.54 -36.95 30.61
N LEU A 163 -18.81 -36.87 31.01
CA LEU A 163 -19.55 -35.62 31.00
C LEU A 163 -18.88 -34.63 31.95
N LEU A 164 -18.44 -33.49 31.41
CA LEU A 164 -17.99 -32.35 32.21
C LEU A 164 -19.21 -31.80 32.95
N THR A 165 -19.21 -31.91 34.27
CA THR A 165 -20.19 -31.24 35.13
C THR A 165 -19.79 -29.78 35.29
N SER A 166 -20.77 -28.87 35.32
CA SER A 166 -20.59 -27.41 35.28
C SER A 166 -19.68 -26.78 36.36
N GLU A 167 -19.16 -27.57 37.30
CA GLU A 167 -18.32 -27.14 38.42
C GLU A 167 -16.81 -27.06 38.08
N GLU A 168 -16.37 -27.60 36.95
CA GLU A 168 -14.93 -27.65 36.58
C GLU A 168 -14.44 -26.39 35.81
N HIS A 169 -15.21 -25.30 35.83
CA HIS A 169 -14.90 -24.04 35.11
C HIS A 169 -14.15 -22.99 35.94
N ALA A 170 -13.63 -23.33 37.13
CA ALA A 170 -12.90 -22.40 38.01
C ALA A 170 -11.38 -22.44 37.77
#